data_AF-W9V6X6-F1
#
_entry.id   AF-W9V6X6-F1
#
_cell.length_a   1.000
_cell.length_b   1.000
_cell.length_c   1.000
_cell.angle_alpha   90.00
_cell.angle_beta   90.00
_cell.angle_gamma   90.00
#
_symmetry.space_group_name_H-M   'P 1'
#
loop_
_entity.id
_entity.type
_entity.pdbx_description
1 polymer ?
#
loop_
_entity_poly.entity_id
_entity_poly.type
_entity_poly.pdbx_seq_one_letter_code
_entity_poly.pdbx_strand_id
1 'polypeptide(L)'
;MRRSLSDDGYQLTIQVRELSEGFRDEQWISAIAAPLLADLLPQVIWPTDLCTLDGDAMVVRETTHRFSRLSFHRSMVGRRLPILYTAAGRTYLAFCPEAERLALLDLLGSRQDAQGLLARDEEYIAQLIYRTRQRGYGSNYSEWEAEQK
;
A
#
# COMPACT_ATOMS: atom_id res chain seq x y z
N MET A 1 -23.94 5.99 -17.52
CA MET A 1 -25.37 6.38 -17.38
C MET A 1 -26.04 6.18 -18.73
N ARG A 2 -27.03 5.28 -18.85
CA ARG A 2 -27.81 5.10 -20.08
C ARG A 2 -29.25 5.56 -19.80
N ARG A 3 -29.80 6.43 -20.64
CA ARG A 3 -31.18 6.90 -20.53
C ARG A 3 -32.09 5.88 -21.22
N SER A 4 -33.10 5.37 -20.51
CA SER A 4 -34.17 4.58 -21.13
C SER A 4 -35.09 5.52 -21.89
N LEU A 5 -35.53 5.14 -23.09
CA LEU A 5 -36.38 5.99 -23.95
C LEU A 5 -37.89 5.76 -23.73
N SER A 6 -38.29 4.84 -22.84
CA SER A 6 -39.71 4.56 -22.56
C SER A 6 -40.19 5.00 -21.18
N ASP A 7 -39.27 5.26 -20.25
CA ASP A 7 -39.57 5.82 -18.94
C ASP A 7 -38.40 6.73 -18.61
N ASP A 8 -38.68 7.97 -18.22
CA ASP A 8 -37.70 9.04 -17.99
C ASP A 8 -36.87 8.82 -16.70
N GLY A 9 -36.45 7.57 -16.48
CA GLY A 9 -35.65 7.10 -15.37
C GLY A 9 -34.21 6.81 -15.79
N TYR A 10 -33.30 7.18 -14.91
CA TYR A 10 -31.89 6.85 -15.03
C TYR A 10 -31.63 5.47 -14.41
N GLN A 11 -31.07 4.54 -15.18
CA GLN A 11 -30.62 3.26 -14.66
C GLN A 11 -29.12 3.29 -14.40
N LEU A 12 -28.72 2.83 -13.21
CA LEU A 12 -27.31 2.68 -12.84
C LEU A 12 -26.72 1.53 -13.66
N THR A 13 -25.69 1.85 -14.44
CA THR A 13 -24.95 0.87 -15.25
C THR A 13 -24.01 0.05 -14.36
N ILE A 14 -23.61 -1.14 -14.83
CA ILE A 14 -22.73 -2.07 -14.09
C ILE A 14 -21.42 -1.42 -13.60
N GLN A 15 -20.95 -0.36 -14.26
CA GLN A 15 -19.81 0.49 -13.85
C GLN A 15 -19.99 1.18 -12.48
N VAL A 16 -21.22 1.37 -11.99
CA VAL A 16 -21.49 1.92 -10.64
C VAL A 16 -21.23 0.87 -9.56
N ARG A 17 -21.31 -0.41 -9.92
CA ARG A 17 -21.03 -1.53 -9.00
C ARG A 17 -19.53 -1.71 -8.79
N GLU A 18 -18.73 -1.59 -9.85
CA GLU A 18 -17.25 -1.55 -9.76
C GLU A 18 -16.77 -0.36 -8.90
N LEU A 19 -17.39 0.82 -9.06
CA LEU A 19 -17.16 1.97 -8.18
C LEU A 19 -17.61 1.73 -6.73
N SER A 20 -18.73 1.04 -6.50
CA SER A 20 -19.24 0.78 -5.14
C SER A 20 -18.50 -0.33 -4.39
N GLU A 21 -18.03 -1.35 -5.10
CA GLU A 21 -17.28 -2.47 -4.50
C GLU A 21 -15.88 -2.00 -4.08
N GLY A 22 -15.16 -1.26 -4.94
CA GLY A 22 -13.88 -0.63 -4.55
C GLY A 22 -14.01 0.49 -3.52
N PHE A 23 -15.10 1.27 -3.54
CA PHE A 23 -15.31 2.40 -2.60
C PHE A 23 -15.73 1.95 -1.19
N ARG A 24 -16.38 0.78 -1.04
CA ARG A 24 -16.79 0.27 0.27
C ARG A 24 -15.69 -0.47 1.00
N ASP A 25 -14.95 -1.34 0.30
CA ASP A 25 -13.98 -2.25 0.93
C ASP A 25 -12.73 -1.55 1.47
N GLU A 26 -12.38 -0.36 0.99
CA GLU A 26 -11.17 0.33 1.46
C GLU A 26 -11.50 1.42 2.49
N GLN A 27 -12.71 1.96 2.46
CA GLN A 27 -13.13 3.06 3.33
C GLN A 27 -13.47 2.59 4.74
N TRP A 28 -13.92 1.33 4.92
CA TRP A 28 -14.10 0.76 6.26
C TRP A 28 -12.77 0.57 6.98
N ILE A 29 -11.69 0.25 6.24
CA ILE A 29 -10.33 0.13 6.81
C ILE A 29 -9.91 1.47 7.40
N SER A 30 -10.06 2.56 6.64
CA SER A 30 -9.75 3.90 7.14
C SER A 30 -10.63 4.30 8.33
N ALA A 31 -11.92 3.95 8.32
CA ALA A 31 -12.84 4.26 9.41
C ALA A 31 -12.45 3.57 10.74
N ILE A 32 -11.93 2.34 10.68
CA ILE A 32 -11.43 1.62 11.87
C ILE A 32 -10.02 2.10 12.25
N ALA A 33 -9.15 2.35 11.26
CA ALA A 33 -7.76 2.72 11.50
C ALA A 33 -7.60 4.14 12.05
N ALA A 34 -8.41 5.09 11.59
CA ALA A 34 -8.31 6.50 11.98
C ALA A 34 -8.33 6.73 13.50
N PRO A 35 -9.27 6.19 14.30
CA PRO A 35 -9.25 6.37 15.75
C PRO A 35 -8.01 5.74 16.40
N LEU A 36 -7.60 4.54 15.96
CA LEU A 36 -6.42 3.86 16.50
C LEU A 36 -5.12 4.64 16.23
N LEU A 37 -5.00 5.20 15.02
CA LEU A 37 -3.86 6.02 14.63
C LEU A 37 -3.86 7.38 15.36
N ALA A 38 -5.05 7.95 15.64
CA ALA A 38 -5.16 9.15 16.44
C ALA A 38 -4.70 8.93 17.89
N ASP A 39 -5.03 7.79 18.49
CA ASP A 39 -4.60 7.41 19.84
C ASP A 39 -3.09 7.10 19.91
N LEU A 40 -2.50 6.60 18.82
CA LEU A 40 -1.07 6.31 18.71
C LEU A 40 -0.22 7.58 18.50
N LEU A 41 -0.75 8.56 17.76
CA LEU A 41 -0.04 9.79 17.40
C LEU A 41 0.65 10.51 18.58
N PRO A 42 0.03 10.74 19.75
CA PRO A 42 0.69 11.41 20.86
C PRO A 42 1.85 10.59 21.47
N GLN A 43 1.89 9.27 21.27
CA GLN A 43 2.92 8.38 21.82
C GLN A 43 4.15 8.31 20.91
N VAL A 44 3.92 8.16 19.60
CA VAL A 44 5.00 7.97 18.62
C VAL A 44 5.50 9.29 18.05
N ILE A 45 4.61 10.30 17.94
CA ILE A 45 4.83 11.66 17.40
C ILE A 45 5.21 11.68 15.91
N TRP A 46 6.03 10.73 15.45
CA TRP A 46 6.34 10.49 14.05
C TRP A 46 5.09 10.09 13.27
N PRO A 47 5.02 10.47 11.98
CA PRO A 47 3.94 10.00 11.12
C PRO A 47 3.88 8.48 11.09
N THR A 48 2.65 7.96 10.99
CA THR A 48 2.36 6.53 10.89
C THR A 48 1.32 6.34 9.79
N ASP A 49 1.59 5.37 8.92
CA ASP A 49 0.75 5.02 7.78
C ASP A 49 0.22 3.60 7.94
N LEU A 50 -1.05 3.41 7.58
CA LEU A 50 -1.62 2.09 7.34
C LEU A 50 -1.69 1.83 5.85
N CYS A 51 -1.16 0.70 5.39
CA CYS A 51 -1.11 0.34 3.98
C CYS A 51 -1.70 -1.04 3.71
N THR A 52 -2.23 -1.23 2.50
CA THR A 52 -2.65 -2.55 1.98
C THR A 52 -1.95 -2.84 0.66
N LEU A 53 -1.80 -4.12 0.29
CA LEU A 53 -1.32 -4.48 -1.04
C LEU A 53 -2.40 -4.14 -2.07
N ASP A 54 -1.99 -3.54 -3.19
CA ASP A 54 -2.83 -3.35 -4.38
C ASP A 54 -1.97 -3.52 -5.64
N GLY A 55 -2.10 -4.69 -6.27
CA GLY A 55 -1.29 -5.10 -7.40
C GLY A 55 0.19 -5.21 -7.03
N ASP A 56 0.99 -4.28 -7.53
CA ASP A 56 2.46 -4.29 -7.43
C ASP A 56 3.04 -3.30 -6.41
N ALA A 57 2.20 -2.72 -5.56
CA ALA A 57 2.59 -1.70 -4.58
C ALA A 57 1.78 -1.80 -3.28
N MET A 58 2.35 -1.29 -2.19
CA MET A 58 1.57 -0.99 -0.99
C MET A 58 0.88 0.37 -1.17
N VAL A 59 -0.41 0.47 -0.90
CA VAL A 59 -1.16 1.73 -0.98
C VAL A 59 -1.49 2.22 0.41
N VAL A 60 -1.16 3.47 0.70
CA VAL A 60 -1.50 4.13 1.97
C VAL A 60 -3.01 4.36 2.04
N ARG A 61 -3.68 3.74 3.02
CA ARG A 61 -5.13 3.84 3.26
C ARG A 61 -5.49 4.87 4.32
N GLU A 62 -4.65 5.03 5.33
CA GLU A 62 -4.81 6.06 6.36
C GLU A 62 -3.43 6.53 6.84
N THR A 63 -3.33 7.79 7.28
CA THR A 63 -2.06 8.41 7.65
C THR A 63 -2.22 9.49 8.72
N THR A 64 -1.27 9.55 9.66
CA THR A 64 -1.18 10.65 10.64
C THR A 64 -0.30 11.81 10.17
N HIS A 65 0.27 11.74 8.97
CA HIS A 65 1.14 12.77 8.39
C HIS A 65 0.57 14.20 8.46
N ARG A 66 -0.75 14.38 8.27
CA ARG A 66 -1.41 15.69 8.32
C ARG A 66 -1.38 16.35 9.72
N PHE A 67 -1.25 15.53 10.76
CA PHE A 67 -1.30 15.93 12.17
C PHE A 67 0.07 15.86 12.87
N SER A 68 1.01 15.07 12.34
CA SER A 68 2.36 15.01 12.88
C SER A 68 3.13 16.30 12.58
N ARG A 69 3.75 16.87 13.62
CA ARG A 69 4.63 18.05 13.50
C ARG A 69 6.00 17.72 12.87
N LEU A 70 6.33 16.44 12.76
CA LEU A 70 7.58 15.96 12.18
C LEU A 70 7.44 15.56 10.71
N SER A 71 6.24 15.74 10.14
CA SER A 71 5.95 15.42 8.75
C SER A 71 6.09 16.64 7.84
N PHE A 72 6.78 16.46 6.71
CA PHE A 72 6.85 17.44 5.62
C PHE A 72 5.84 17.14 4.49
N HIS A 73 5.27 15.93 4.46
CA HIS A 73 4.33 15.49 3.44
C HIS A 73 2.93 15.35 4.03
N ARG A 74 1.96 16.16 3.58
CA ARG A 74 0.62 16.19 4.19
C ARG A 74 -0.43 15.37 3.43
N SER A 75 -0.10 14.86 2.24
CA SER A 75 -0.99 14.09 1.38
C SER A 75 -0.37 12.74 1.05
N MET A 76 -0.52 11.78 1.97
CA MET A 76 0.01 10.42 1.81
C MET A 76 -1.04 9.39 1.42
N VAL A 77 -2.33 9.60 1.73
CA VAL A 77 -3.41 8.67 1.36
C VAL A 77 -3.46 8.47 -0.16
N GLY A 78 -3.57 7.21 -0.59
CA GLY A 78 -3.56 6.79 -1.99
C GLY A 78 -2.15 6.69 -2.60
N ARG A 79 -1.10 7.10 -1.89
CA ARG A 79 0.27 6.98 -2.38
C ARG A 79 0.64 5.51 -2.54
N ARG A 80 1.20 5.17 -3.71
CA ARG A 80 1.74 3.84 -4.02
C ARG A 80 3.19 3.77 -3.59
N LEU A 81 3.50 2.81 -2.73
CA LEU A 81 4.80 2.57 -2.14
C LEU A 81 5.43 1.32 -2.77
N PRO A 82 6.65 1.41 -3.35
CA PRO A 82 7.31 0.27 -3.95
C PRO A 82 7.58 -0.86 -2.94
N ILE A 83 7.27 -2.11 -3.31
CA ILE A 83 7.38 -3.28 -2.44
C ILE A 83 8.81 -3.51 -1.94
N LEU A 84 9.81 -3.44 -2.83
CA LEU A 84 11.19 -3.82 -2.50
C LEU A 84 12.02 -2.68 -1.91
N TYR A 85 11.52 -1.44 -1.95
CA TYR A 85 12.23 -0.26 -1.43
C TYR A 85 11.66 0.29 -0.13
N THR A 86 10.40 -0.03 0.21
CA THR A 86 9.76 0.51 1.41
C THR A 86 9.70 -0.52 2.53
N ALA A 87 9.74 -0.05 3.78
CA ALA A 87 9.63 -0.91 4.95
C ALA A 87 8.29 -1.68 4.96
N ALA A 88 7.19 -1.02 4.59
CA ALA A 88 5.86 -1.62 4.49
C ALA A 88 5.84 -2.76 3.46
N GLY A 89 6.36 -2.52 2.26
CA GLY A 89 6.42 -3.51 1.19
C GLY A 89 7.28 -4.73 1.55
N ARG A 90 8.47 -4.49 2.10
CA ARG A 90 9.38 -5.57 2.54
C ARG A 90 8.77 -6.43 3.63
N THR A 91 8.10 -5.79 4.59
CA THR A 91 7.37 -6.50 5.65
C THR A 91 6.27 -7.37 5.03
N TYR A 92 5.47 -6.80 4.14
CA TYR A 92 4.40 -7.53 3.48
C TYR A 92 4.93 -8.76 2.74
N LEU A 93 5.93 -8.59 1.88
CA LEU A 93 6.55 -9.67 1.12
C LEU A 93 7.11 -10.80 2.01
N ALA A 94 7.72 -10.44 3.14
CA ALA A 94 8.32 -11.40 4.05
C ALA A 94 7.29 -12.23 4.82
N PHE A 95 6.14 -11.66 5.17
CA PHE A 95 5.15 -12.28 6.06
C PHE A 95 3.87 -12.73 5.36
N CYS A 96 3.64 -12.36 4.09
CA CYS A 96 2.50 -12.88 3.34
C CYS A 96 2.63 -14.40 3.07
N PRO A 97 1.50 -15.08 2.84
CA PRO A 97 1.46 -16.47 2.41
C PRO A 97 2.40 -16.74 1.23
N GLU A 98 2.96 -17.94 1.18
CA GLU A 98 3.96 -18.29 0.16
C GLU A 98 3.43 -18.17 -1.27
N ALA A 99 2.20 -18.64 -1.52
CA ALA A 99 1.57 -18.53 -2.83
C ALA A 99 1.41 -17.07 -3.28
N GLU A 100 1.00 -16.19 -2.36
CA GLU A 100 0.87 -14.75 -2.62
C GLU A 100 2.22 -14.08 -2.87
N ARG A 101 3.25 -14.44 -2.08
CA ARG A 101 4.62 -13.98 -2.31
C ARG A 101 5.13 -14.35 -3.70
N LEU A 102 4.94 -15.60 -4.12
CA LEU A 102 5.41 -16.07 -5.43
C LEU A 102 4.70 -15.33 -6.57
N ALA A 103 3.37 -15.15 -6.47
CA ALA A 103 2.61 -14.38 -7.45
C ALA A 103 3.06 -12.91 -7.50
N LEU A 104 3.34 -12.30 -6.34
CA LEU A 104 3.82 -10.92 -6.27
C LEU A 104 5.24 -10.78 -6.87
N LEU A 105 6.13 -11.74 -6.62
CA LEU A 105 7.48 -11.74 -7.21
C LEU A 105 7.45 -11.92 -8.72
N ASP A 106 6.56 -12.77 -9.24
CA ASP A 106 6.36 -12.92 -10.69
C ASP A 106 5.85 -11.62 -11.32
N LEU A 107 4.83 -11.01 -10.71
CA LEU A 107 4.30 -9.71 -11.14
C LEU A 107 5.39 -8.63 -11.16
N LEU A 108 6.16 -8.50 -10.07
CA LEU A 108 7.27 -7.55 -9.99
C LEU A 108 8.38 -7.88 -10.99
N GLY A 109 8.69 -9.17 -11.17
CA GLY A 109 9.66 -9.69 -12.12
C GLY A 109 9.25 -9.51 -13.59
N SER A 110 8.03 -9.09 -13.89
CA SER A 110 7.64 -8.69 -15.25
C SER A 110 8.04 -7.23 -15.58
N ARG A 111 8.36 -6.42 -14.57
CA ARG A 111 8.67 -4.99 -14.73
C ARG A 111 10.04 -4.75 -15.37
N GLN A 112 10.16 -3.67 -16.12
CA GLN A 112 11.43 -3.27 -16.77
C GLN A 112 12.21 -2.22 -15.97
N ASP A 113 11.84 -1.98 -14.72
CA ASP A 113 12.47 -1.00 -13.83
C ASP A 113 13.37 -1.65 -12.79
N ALA A 114 13.95 -0.83 -11.90
CA ALA A 114 14.85 -1.29 -10.86
C ALA A 114 14.21 -2.29 -9.88
N GLN A 115 12.89 -2.17 -9.60
CA GLN A 115 12.18 -3.19 -8.82
C GLN A 115 12.14 -4.52 -9.57
N GLY A 116 11.86 -4.51 -10.87
CA GLY A 116 11.85 -5.74 -11.67
C GLY A 116 13.21 -6.41 -11.74
N LEU A 117 14.31 -5.65 -11.75
CA LEU A 117 15.67 -6.22 -11.66
C LEU A 117 15.89 -6.90 -10.30
N LEU A 118 15.56 -6.24 -9.20
CA LEU A 118 15.69 -6.81 -7.85
C LEU A 118 14.76 -8.01 -7.61
N ALA A 119 13.56 -8.02 -8.18
CA ALA A 119 12.62 -9.12 -8.04
C ALA A 119 13.11 -10.41 -8.71
N ARG A 120 13.93 -10.29 -9.77
CA ARG A 120 14.55 -11.42 -10.48
C ARG A 120 15.85 -11.90 -9.82
N ASP A 121 16.37 -11.14 -8.86
CA ASP A 121 17.55 -11.52 -8.09
C ASP A 121 17.10 -12.41 -6.91
N GLU A 122 17.13 -13.72 -7.14
CA GLU A 122 16.69 -14.71 -6.15
C GLU A 122 17.49 -14.64 -4.85
N GLU A 123 18.79 -14.36 -4.93
CA GLU A 123 19.65 -14.26 -3.75
C GLU A 123 19.28 -13.03 -2.93
N TYR A 124 19.10 -11.88 -3.59
CA TYR A 124 18.65 -10.65 -2.93
C TYR A 124 17.32 -10.87 -2.22
N ILE A 125 16.33 -11.46 -2.89
CA ILE A 125 15.00 -11.70 -2.32
C ILE A 125 15.06 -12.66 -1.14
N ALA A 126 15.82 -13.76 -1.25
CA ALA A 126 15.98 -14.70 -0.15
C ALA A 126 16.61 -14.03 1.08
N GLN A 127 17.67 -13.24 0.90
CA GLN A 127 18.31 -12.51 1.99
C GLN A 127 17.39 -11.45 2.59
N LEU A 128 16.64 -10.72 1.76
CA LEU A 128 15.66 -9.72 2.20
C LEU A 128 14.61 -10.34 3.11
N ILE A 129 14.00 -11.45 2.69
CA ILE A 129 12.97 -12.15 3.45
C ILE A 129 13.55 -12.69 4.76
N TYR A 130 14.71 -13.35 4.69
CA TYR A 130 15.39 -13.90 5.86
C TYR A 130 15.65 -12.82 6.92
N ARG A 131 16.27 -11.69 6.52
CA ARG A 131 16.58 -10.58 7.44
C ARG A 131 15.33 -9.94 8.03
N THR A 132 14.30 -9.75 7.20
CA THR A 132 13.03 -9.14 7.65
C THR A 132 12.32 -10.04 8.67
N ARG A 133 12.29 -11.36 8.42
CA ARG A 133 11.72 -12.33 9.37
C ARG A 133 12.51 -12.43 10.67
N GLN A 134 13.85 -12.47 10.59
CA GLN A 134 14.72 -12.48 11.76
C GLN A 134 14.50 -11.27 12.68
N ARG A 135 14.23 -10.10 12.12
CA ARG A 135 13.97 -8.87 12.88
C ARG A 135 12.52 -8.76 13.39
N GLY A 136 11.57 -9.39 12.70
CA GLY A 136 10.14 -9.22 12.97
C GLY A 136 9.54 -7.95 12.35
N TYR A 137 10.33 -7.16 11.61
CA TYR A 137 9.89 -5.92 10.95
C TYR A 137 10.75 -5.61 9.70
N GLY A 138 10.15 -4.91 8.73
CA GLY A 138 10.85 -4.34 7.60
C GLY A 138 11.43 -2.97 7.92
N SER A 139 12.58 -2.67 7.33
CA SER A 139 13.27 -1.39 7.50
C SER A 139 13.72 -0.85 6.15
N ASN A 140 13.66 0.46 5.99
CA ASN A 140 14.27 1.18 4.89
C ASN A 140 15.24 2.23 5.46
N TYR A 141 16.50 2.20 5.03
CA TYR A 141 17.52 3.18 5.40
C TYR A 141 17.78 4.11 4.20
N SER A 142 16.76 4.89 3.81
CA SER A 142 16.82 5.87 2.72
C SER A 142 17.03 5.29 1.30
N GLU A 143 16.73 4.02 1.06
CA GLU A 143 16.80 3.40 -0.28
C GLU A 143 15.59 3.80 -1.16
N TRP A 144 14.63 4.51 -0.60
CA TRP A 144 13.52 5.13 -1.33
C TRP A 144 13.73 6.64 -1.41
N GLU A 145 14.29 7.10 -2.53
CA GLU A 145 14.68 8.50 -2.72
C GLU A 145 13.52 9.43 -3.08
N ALA A 146 12.33 8.90 -3.43
CA ALA A 146 11.15 9.73 -3.73
C ALA A 146 10.53 10.40 -2.48
N GLU A 147 11.19 10.28 -1.32
CA GLU A 147 10.89 11.00 -0.08
C GLU A 147 11.91 12.13 0.17
N GLN A 148 12.53 12.66 -0.88
CA GLN A 148 13.26 13.93 -0.78
C GLN A 148 12.29 15.12 -0.85
N LYS A 149 12.20 15.81 0.31
CA LYS A 149 11.69 17.16 0.62
C LYS A 149 10.70 17.81 -0.36
#